data_AF-A0A1I5PX98-F1
#
_entry.id   AF-A0A1I5PX98-F1
#
_cell.length_a   1.000
_cell.length_b   1.000
_cell.length_c   1.000
_cell.angle_alpha   90.00
_cell.angle_beta   90.00
_cell.angle_gamma   90.00
#
_symmetry.space_group_name_H-M   'P 1'
#
loop_
_entity.id
_entity.type
_entity.pdbx_description
1 polymer ?
#
loop_
_entity_poly.entity_id
_entity_poly.type
_entity_poly.pdbx_seq_one_letter_code
_entity_poly.pdbx_strand_id
1 'polypeptide(L)'
;MSGVAQISQYQEAYKIALSMHRQFEDLDAPALLILLDSFERIIIPLVKSVDPKWDHCGSLGRHMNFLRKYLPRGYKQLCVSDAFDVVYYDLPILADYLISEAGTPGHIDPRLFEATNRLFDIQDYASVIRAAFPVLSARLRLLFGVSPGSDGEGLVNAIFARGEGDNPVVLSTDAKTAYRNLLAGFYATYRNRLNHDDFQPTLTQAKGVVEMTNSLIKDLEEVAEASAAHNLI
;
A
#
# COMPACT_ATOMS: atom_id res chain seq x y z
N MET A 1 -3.97 -4.91 2.66
CA MET A 1 -3.44 -3.62 2.16
C MET A 1 -3.25 -3.73 0.66
N SER A 2 -4.01 -2.93 -0.10
CA SER A 2 -3.98 -2.92 -1.57
C SER A 2 -3.12 -1.74 -2.04
N GLY A 3 -2.02 -2.01 -2.73
CA GLY A 3 -1.13 -1.01 -3.30
C GLY A 3 -0.96 -1.15 -4.82
N VAL A 4 -0.05 -0.36 -5.41
CA VAL A 4 0.23 -0.37 -6.86
C VAL A 4 0.60 -1.77 -7.37
N ALA A 5 1.31 -2.56 -6.56
CA ALA A 5 1.69 -3.92 -6.91
C ALA A 5 0.46 -4.84 -7.06
N GLN A 6 -0.51 -4.74 -6.15
CA GLN A 6 -1.75 -5.53 -6.17
C GLN A 6 -2.63 -5.14 -7.37
N ILE A 7 -2.70 -3.85 -7.71
CA ILE A 7 -3.42 -3.37 -8.90
C ILE A 7 -2.74 -3.89 -10.19
N SER A 8 -1.41 -3.91 -10.23
CA SER A 8 -0.66 -4.46 -11.37
C SER A 8 -0.90 -5.97 -11.53
N GLN A 9 -0.87 -6.73 -10.42
CA GLN A 9 -1.19 -8.16 -10.42
C GLN A 9 -2.62 -8.43 -10.86
N TYR A 10 -3.58 -7.62 -10.39
CA TYR A 10 -4.97 -7.67 -10.83
C TYR A 10 -5.07 -7.47 -12.35
N GLN A 11 -4.41 -6.44 -12.89
CA GLN A 11 -4.46 -6.14 -14.32
C GLN A 11 -3.87 -7.27 -15.17
N GLU A 12 -2.80 -7.92 -14.69
CA GLU A 12 -2.22 -9.09 -15.35
C GLU A 12 -3.19 -10.28 -15.34
N ALA A 13 -3.76 -10.61 -14.18
CA ALA A 13 -4.76 -11.67 -14.06
C ALA A 13 -5.99 -11.40 -14.95
N TYR A 14 -6.47 -10.15 -14.99
CA TYR A 14 -7.60 -9.73 -15.83
C TYR A 14 -7.31 -9.92 -17.32
N LYS A 15 -6.11 -9.62 -17.80
CA LYS A 15 -5.73 -9.87 -19.19
C LYS A 15 -5.78 -11.36 -19.54
N ILE A 16 -5.35 -12.24 -18.64
CA ILE A 16 -5.40 -13.69 -18.85
C ILE A 16 -6.86 -14.17 -18.88
N ALA A 17 -7.69 -13.75 -17.92
CA ALA A 17 -9.11 -14.10 -17.87
C ALA A 17 -9.86 -13.61 -19.12
N LEU A 18 -9.61 -12.37 -19.54
CA LEU A 18 -10.19 -11.81 -20.77
C LEU A 18 -9.74 -12.58 -22.02
N SER A 19 -8.48 -13.01 -22.07
CA SER A 19 -7.94 -13.85 -23.14
C SER A 19 -8.63 -15.22 -23.19
N MET A 20 -8.80 -15.86 -22.03
CA MET A 20 -9.52 -17.12 -21.88
C MET A 20 -10.97 -17.01 -22.36
N HIS A 21 -11.68 -15.95 -21.96
CA HIS A 21 -13.06 -15.70 -22.41
C HIS A 21 -13.13 -15.45 -23.93
N ARG A 22 -12.25 -14.63 -24.49
CA ARG A 22 -12.26 -14.30 -25.93
C ARG A 22 -11.97 -15.50 -26.82
N GLN A 23 -11.13 -16.40 -26.36
CA GLN A 23 -10.70 -17.58 -27.13
C GLN A 23 -11.48 -18.84 -26.75
N PHE A 24 -12.56 -18.70 -25.97
CA PHE A 24 -13.25 -19.85 -25.38
C PHE A 24 -13.89 -20.77 -26.44
N GLU A 25 -14.41 -20.20 -27.51
CA GLU A 25 -14.98 -20.95 -28.63
C GLU A 25 -13.89 -21.65 -29.46
N ASP A 26 -12.77 -20.96 -29.70
CA ASP A 26 -11.70 -21.42 -30.59
C ASP A 26 -10.76 -22.45 -29.96
N LEU A 27 -10.47 -22.33 -28.66
CA LEU A 27 -9.53 -23.20 -27.96
C LEU A 27 -10.19 -24.47 -27.44
N ASP A 28 -9.44 -25.57 -27.43
CA ASP A 28 -9.86 -26.79 -26.78
C ASP A 28 -9.72 -26.71 -25.26
N ALA A 29 -10.31 -27.68 -24.55
CA ALA A 29 -10.31 -27.68 -23.10
C ALA A 29 -8.89 -27.73 -22.47
N PRO A 30 -7.93 -28.51 -23.02
CA PRO A 30 -6.53 -28.44 -22.59
C PRO A 30 -5.90 -27.05 -22.72
N ALA A 31 -6.09 -26.34 -23.84
CA ALA A 31 -5.53 -25.00 -24.02
C ALA A 31 -6.17 -23.98 -23.04
N LEU A 32 -7.47 -24.08 -22.81
CA LEU A 32 -8.16 -23.26 -21.79
C LEU A 32 -7.66 -23.56 -20.37
N LEU A 33 -7.30 -24.81 -20.07
CA LEU A 33 -6.75 -25.19 -18.77
C LEU A 33 -5.39 -24.53 -18.50
N ILE A 34 -4.55 -24.36 -19.53
CA ILE A 34 -3.27 -23.64 -19.41
C ILE A 34 -3.49 -22.16 -19.07
N LEU A 35 -4.51 -21.53 -19.66
CA LEU A 35 -4.88 -20.15 -19.34
C LEU A 35 -5.42 -20.06 -17.90
N LEU A 36 -6.26 -21.01 -17.49
CA LEU A 36 -6.73 -21.09 -16.10
C LEU A 36 -5.57 -21.25 -15.11
N ASP A 37 -4.60 -22.13 -15.40
CA ASP A 37 -3.40 -22.30 -14.57
C ASP A 37 -2.60 -21.01 -14.42
N SER A 38 -2.45 -20.28 -15.53
CA SER A 38 -1.72 -19.01 -15.55
C SER A 38 -2.46 -17.93 -14.76
N PHE A 39 -3.79 -17.89 -14.88
CA PHE A 39 -4.66 -17.00 -14.09
C PHE A 39 -4.59 -17.33 -12.60
N GLU A 40 -4.74 -18.60 -12.22
CA GLU A 40 -4.73 -19.06 -10.83
C GLU A 40 -3.44 -18.74 -10.09
N ARG A 41 -2.30 -18.85 -10.78
CA ARG A 41 -0.97 -18.50 -10.22
C ARG A 41 -0.88 -17.05 -9.76
N ILE A 42 -1.66 -16.14 -10.35
CA ILE A 42 -1.63 -14.72 -10.02
C ILE A 42 -2.78 -14.36 -9.07
N ILE A 43 -4.00 -14.78 -9.41
CA ILE A 43 -5.20 -14.33 -8.70
C ILE A 43 -5.32 -14.92 -7.29
N ILE A 44 -4.93 -16.18 -7.09
CA ILE A 44 -5.06 -16.83 -5.77
C ILE A 44 -4.15 -16.17 -4.74
N PRO A 45 -2.84 -15.94 -5.00
CA PRO A 45 -2.00 -15.19 -4.08
C PRO A 45 -2.50 -13.76 -3.85
N LEU A 46 -2.94 -13.08 -4.91
CA LEU A 46 -3.48 -11.73 -4.81
C LEU A 46 -4.67 -11.68 -3.84
N VAL A 47 -5.72 -12.46 -4.09
CA VAL A 47 -6.93 -12.48 -3.25
C VAL A 47 -6.57 -12.87 -1.81
N LYS A 48 -5.74 -13.90 -1.60
CA LYS A 48 -5.30 -14.26 -0.25
C LYS A 48 -4.57 -13.14 0.51
N SER A 49 -3.93 -12.21 -0.20
CA SER A 49 -3.21 -11.09 0.42
C SER A 49 -4.10 -9.88 0.72
N VAL A 50 -5.16 -9.66 -0.05
CA VAL A 50 -6.02 -8.45 0.07
C VAL A 50 -7.39 -8.75 0.69
N ASP A 51 -7.90 -9.96 0.50
CA ASP A 51 -9.19 -10.44 0.97
C ASP A 51 -9.11 -11.94 1.30
N PRO A 52 -8.48 -12.32 2.43
CA PRO A 52 -8.25 -13.72 2.78
C PRO A 52 -9.52 -14.58 2.87
N LYS A 53 -10.68 -13.92 3.07
CA LYS A 53 -11.98 -14.58 3.19
C LYS A 53 -12.72 -14.72 1.87
N TRP A 54 -12.25 -14.07 0.80
CA TRP A 54 -12.88 -14.06 -0.53
C TRP A 54 -14.27 -13.39 -0.54
N ASP A 55 -14.55 -12.51 0.42
CA ASP A 55 -15.84 -11.83 0.59
C ASP A 55 -16.07 -10.74 -0.48
N HIS A 56 -15.00 -10.23 -1.10
CA HIS A 56 -15.00 -9.07 -2.00
C HIS A 56 -14.52 -9.42 -3.41
N CYS A 57 -14.78 -10.65 -3.86
CA CYS A 57 -14.47 -11.11 -5.21
C CYS A 57 -15.65 -11.83 -5.88
N GLY A 58 -16.88 -11.50 -5.47
CA GLY A 58 -18.09 -12.10 -6.02
C GLY A 58 -18.12 -13.61 -5.82
N SER A 59 -18.29 -14.35 -6.91
CA SER A 59 -18.30 -15.82 -6.95
C SER A 59 -17.01 -16.40 -7.57
N LEU A 60 -15.92 -15.64 -7.61
CA LEU A 60 -14.67 -16.02 -8.29
C LEU A 60 -14.19 -17.42 -7.95
N GLY A 61 -14.11 -17.75 -6.66
CA GLY A 61 -13.66 -19.07 -6.21
C GLY A 61 -14.59 -20.20 -6.67
N ARG A 62 -15.89 -19.94 -6.78
CA ARG A 62 -16.86 -20.90 -7.30
C ARG A 62 -16.66 -21.11 -8.80
N HIS A 63 -16.60 -20.05 -9.59
CA HIS A 63 -16.44 -20.14 -11.04
C HIS A 63 -15.10 -20.79 -11.43
N MET A 64 -14.02 -20.46 -10.73
CA MET A 64 -12.73 -21.14 -10.86
C MET A 64 -12.81 -22.64 -10.55
N ASN A 65 -13.49 -23.03 -9.47
CA ASN A 65 -13.69 -24.44 -9.15
C ASN A 65 -14.46 -25.20 -10.25
N PHE A 66 -15.45 -24.56 -10.88
CA PHE A 66 -16.18 -25.14 -12.00
C PHE A 66 -15.30 -25.32 -13.24
N LEU A 67 -14.56 -24.28 -13.63
CA LEU A 67 -13.57 -24.34 -14.71
C LEU A 67 -12.55 -25.47 -14.47
N ARG A 68 -11.98 -25.54 -13.26
CA ARG A 68 -11.01 -26.55 -12.84
C ARG A 68 -11.57 -27.97 -12.84
N LYS A 69 -12.87 -28.13 -12.56
CA LYS A 69 -13.54 -29.43 -12.54
C LYS A 69 -13.86 -29.96 -13.94
N TYR A 70 -14.29 -29.10 -14.86
CA TYR A 70 -14.89 -29.50 -16.13
C TYR A 70 -13.95 -29.41 -17.33
N LEU A 71 -13.00 -28.46 -17.36
CA LEU A 71 -12.02 -28.37 -18.45
C LEU A 71 -11.17 -29.65 -18.60
N PRO A 72 -10.65 -30.28 -17.52
CA PRO A 72 -9.88 -31.53 -17.66
C PRO A 72 -10.71 -32.71 -18.20
N ARG A 73 -12.05 -32.61 -18.15
CA ARG A 73 -12.98 -33.64 -18.64
C ARG A 73 -13.42 -33.39 -20.08
N GLY A 74 -12.91 -32.34 -20.72
CA GLY A 74 -13.33 -31.93 -22.06
C GLY A 74 -14.67 -31.20 -22.11
N TYR A 75 -15.30 -30.93 -20.96
CA TYR A 75 -16.65 -30.34 -20.89
C TYR A 75 -16.62 -28.81 -20.90
N LYS A 76 -15.89 -28.19 -21.84
CA LYS A 76 -15.75 -26.72 -21.88
C LYS A 76 -17.09 -25.98 -22.01
N GLN A 77 -18.06 -26.59 -22.69
CA GLN A 77 -19.38 -26.00 -22.89
C GLN A 77 -20.14 -25.76 -21.57
N LEU A 78 -19.81 -26.50 -20.50
CA LEU A 78 -20.40 -26.30 -19.18
C LEU A 78 -19.80 -25.11 -18.41
N CYS A 79 -18.75 -24.49 -18.94
CA CYS A 79 -18.00 -23.43 -18.27
C CYS A 79 -18.05 -22.07 -18.98
N VAL A 80 -18.86 -21.94 -20.05
CA VAL A 80 -18.94 -20.68 -20.82
C VAL A 80 -19.39 -19.53 -19.93
N SER A 81 -20.44 -19.75 -19.12
CA SER A 81 -20.91 -18.76 -18.16
C SER A 81 -19.86 -18.46 -17.09
N ASP A 82 -19.13 -19.47 -16.59
CA ASP A 82 -18.09 -19.25 -15.58
C ASP A 82 -16.96 -18.35 -16.12
N ALA A 83 -16.52 -18.56 -17.36
CA ALA A 83 -15.49 -17.72 -17.99
C ALA A 83 -15.99 -16.28 -18.26
N PHE A 84 -17.28 -16.12 -18.58
CA PHE A 84 -17.92 -14.82 -18.71
C PHE A 84 -18.01 -14.11 -17.35
N ASP A 85 -18.51 -14.78 -16.33
CA ASP A 85 -18.77 -14.19 -15.02
C ASP A 85 -17.47 -13.76 -14.33
N VAL A 86 -16.40 -14.55 -14.49
CA VAL A 86 -15.06 -14.17 -14.01
C VAL A 86 -14.63 -12.79 -14.56
N VAL A 87 -14.85 -12.54 -15.86
CA VAL A 87 -14.39 -11.31 -16.52
C VAL A 87 -15.29 -10.12 -16.24
N TYR A 88 -16.61 -10.33 -16.28
CA TYR A 88 -17.58 -9.23 -16.29
C TYR A 88 -18.28 -8.97 -14.97
N TYR A 89 -18.13 -9.85 -13.97
CA TYR A 89 -18.68 -9.66 -12.63
C TYR A 89 -17.63 -9.79 -11.54
N ASP A 90 -16.95 -10.93 -11.44
CA ASP A 90 -16.10 -11.23 -10.29
C ASP A 90 -14.85 -10.34 -10.22
N LEU A 91 -14.11 -10.24 -11.32
CA LEU A 91 -12.92 -9.40 -11.39
C LEU A 91 -13.24 -7.91 -11.26
N PRO A 92 -14.30 -7.36 -11.88
CA PRO A 92 -14.76 -6.00 -11.59
C PRO A 92 -15.06 -5.74 -10.12
N ILE A 93 -15.74 -6.66 -9.41
CA ILE A 93 -15.99 -6.53 -7.96
C ILE A 93 -14.65 -6.48 -7.18
N LEU A 94 -13.71 -7.35 -7.52
CA LEU A 94 -12.38 -7.33 -6.91
C LEU A 94 -11.63 -6.03 -7.24
N ALA A 95 -11.78 -5.47 -8.44
CA ALA A 95 -11.17 -4.20 -8.83
C ALA A 95 -11.72 -3.06 -7.98
N ASP A 96 -13.03 -2.98 -7.80
CA ASP A 96 -13.69 -1.98 -6.97
C ASP A 96 -13.21 -2.09 -5.51
N TYR A 97 -13.06 -3.32 -5.00
CA TYR A 97 -12.47 -3.55 -3.69
C TYR A 97 -11.00 -3.11 -3.61
N LEU A 98 -10.17 -3.47 -4.58
CA LEU A 98 -8.76 -3.07 -4.61
C LEU A 98 -8.59 -1.55 -4.70
N ILE A 99 -9.42 -0.88 -5.49
CA ILE A 99 -9.40 0.58 -5.67
C ILE A 99 -9.94 1.27 -4.42
N SER A 100 -11.01 0.75 -3.81
CA SER A 100 -11.55 1.31 -2.56
C SER A 100 -10.61 1.08 -1.38
N GLU A 101 -9.88 -0.03 -1.32
CA GLU A 101 -8.83 -0.28 -0.33
C GLU A 101 -7.53 0.52 -0.58
N ALA A 102 -7.19 0.76 -1.85
CA ALA A 102 -6.08 1.67 -2.19
C ALA A 102 -6.46 3.14 -1.96
N GLY A 103 -7.75 3.44 -1.98
CA GLY A 103 -8.33 4.77 -1.83
C GLY A 103 -9.06 5.00 -0.51
N THR A 104 -8.96 4.08 0.47
CA THR A 104 -9.82 4.15 1.65
C THR A 104 -9.51 5.42 2.44
N PRO A 105 -10.54 6.18 2.84
CA PRO A 105 -10.38 7.24 3.84
C PRO A 105 -9.75 6.64 5.10
N GLY A 106 -8.47 6.95 5.35
CA GLY A 106 -7.70 6.43 6.48
C GLY A 106 -6.46 5.59 6.12
N HIS A 107 -6.20 5.25 4.84
CA HIS A 107 -4.89 4.67 4.47
C HIS A 107 -3.78 5.67 4.80
N ILE A 108 -3.98 6.92 4.42
CA ILE A 108 -3.09 8.05 4.76
C ILE A 108 -3.58 8.70 6.05
N ASP A 109 -2.64 9.04 6.95
CA ASP A 109 -2.90 9.89 8.11
C ASP A 109 -3.78 11.10 7.70
N PRO A 110 -4.91 11.37 8.39
CA PRO A 110 -5.85 12.40 7.94
C PRO A 110 -5.23 13.80 7.76
N ARG A 111 -4.27 14.17 8.60
CA ARG A 111 -3.58 15.46 8.49
C ARG A 111 -2.60 15.47 7.32
N LEU A 112 -1.96 14.34 7.04
CA LEU A 112 -1.09 14.18 5.88
C LEU A 112 -1.91 14.24 4.58
N PHE A 113 -3.08 13.59 4.54
CA PHE A 113 -4.00 13.68 3.42
C PHE A 113 -4.48 15.12 3.18
N GLU A 114 -4.98 15.79 4.23
CA GLU A 114 -5.44 17.18 4.15
C GLU A 114 -4.33 18.12 3.65
N ALA A 115 -3.10 17.93 4.11
CA ALA A 115 -1.96 18.75 3.73
C ALA A 115 -1.50 18.54 2.28
N THR A 116 -1.76 17.38 1.67
CA THR A 116 -1.13 16.99 0.39
C THR A 116 -2.10 16.78 -0.77
N ASN A 117 -3.37 16.43 -0.52
CA ASN A 117 -4.29 15.99 -1.57
C ASN A 117 -4.47 17.04 -2.68
N ARG A 118 -4.78 18.29 -2.32
CA ARG A 118 -4.94 19.38 -3.29
C ARG A 118 -3.66 19.66 -4.09
N LEU A 119 -2.49 19.44 -3.49
CA LEU A 119 -1.20 19.69 -4.13
C LEU A 119 -0.90 18.62 -5.19
N PHE A 120 -1.34 17.38 -4.97
CA PHE A 120 -1.33 16.36 -6.02
C PHE A 120 -2.25 16.73 -7.18
N ASP A 121 -3.45 17.25 -6.92
CA ASP A 121 -4.42 17.62 -7.96
C ASP A 121 -3.87 18.70 -8.91
N ILE A 122 -3.18 19.70 -8.36
CA ILE A 122 -2.55 20.77 -9.15
C ILE A 122 -1.14 20.42 -9.64
N GLN A 123 -0.67 19.19 -9.38
CA GLN A 123 0.65 18.68 -9.77
C GLN A 123 1.83 19.47 -9.19
N ASP A 124 1.65 20.13 -8.03
CA ASP A 124 2.72 20.82 -7.31
C ASP A 124 3.45 19.84 -6.38
N TYR A 125 4.24 18.96 -6.99
CA TYR A 125 4.95 17.88 -6.29
C TYR A 125 6.02 18.38 -5.33
N ALA A 126 6.61 19.55 -5.58
CA ALA A 126 7.55 20.19 -4.66
C ALA A 126 6.83 20.59 -3.37
N SER A 127 5.65 21.20 -3.48
CA SER A 127 4.85 21.56 -2.31
C SER A 127 4.30 20.33 -1.58
N VAL A 128 3.94 19.25 -2.29
CA VAL A 128 3.55 17.97 -1.64
C VAL A 128 4.63 17.51 -0.67
N ILE A 129 5.87 17.42 -1.14
CA ILE A 129 7.00 16.95 -0.31
C ILE A 129 7.25 17.94 0.84
N ARG A 130 7.19 19.26 0.59
CA ARG A 130 7.35 20.27 1.65
C ARG A 130 6.26 20.18 2.72
N ALA A 131 5.03 19.83 2.34
CA ALA A 131 3.89 19.72 3.26
C ALA A 131 3.93 18.45 4.12
N ALA A 132 4.52 17.35 3.62
CA ALA A 132 4.59 16.08 4.36
C ALA A 132 5.46 16.16 5.63
N PHE A 133 6.60 16.85 5.58
CA PHE A 133 7.55 16.89 6.70
C PHE A 133 7.04 17.62 7.96
N PRO A 134 6.38 18.79 7.87
CA PRO A 134 5.76 19.41 9.03
C PRO A 134 4.74 18.51 9.72
N VAL A 135 3.97 17.71 8.96
CA VAL A 135 3.03 16.74 9.52
C VAL A 135 3.77 15.66 10.31
N LEU A 136 4.83 15.08 9.73
CA LEU A 136 5.69 14.10 10.42
C LEU A 136 6.30 14.67 11.70
N SER A 137 6.90 15.86 11.65
CA SER A 137 7.49 16.51 12.82
C SER A 137 6.46 16.80 13.90
N ALA A 138 5.25 17.23 13.52
CA ALA A 138 4.17 17.47 14.47
C ALA A 138 3.71 16.18 15.16
N ARG A 139 3.59 15.07 14.41
CA ARG A 139 3.26 13.75 14.96
C ARG A 139 4.33 13.25 15.92
N LEU A 140 5.60 13.29 15.52
CA LEU A 140 6.74 12.91 16.36
C LEU A 140 6.76 13.65 17.71
N ARG A 141 6.60 14.98 17.70
CA ARG A 141 6.57 15.77 18.94
C ARG A 141 5.42 15.36 19.84
N LEU A 142 4.25 15.08 19.27
CA LEU A 142 3.07 14.68 20.02
C LEU A 142 3.22 13.27 20.63
N LEU A 143 3.75 12.31 19.87
CA LEU A 143 3.92 10.93 20.32
C LEU A 143 4.93 10.77 21.46
N PHE A 144 6.01 11.56 21.40
CA PHE A 144 7.12 11.45 22.36
C PHE A 144 7.18 12.59 23.38
N GLY A 145 6.24 13.54 23.32
CA GLY A 145 6.16 14.66 24.27
C GLY A 145 7.37 15.60 24.19
N VAL A 146 7.87 15.90 22.98
CA VAL A 146 9.03 16.78 22.78
C VAL A 146 8.60 18.24 22.61
N SER A 147 9.33 19.16 23.24
CA SER A 147 9.03 20.60 23.23
C SER A 147 8.89 21.20 21.82
N PRO A 148 7.96 22.15 21.61
CA PRO A 148 7.85 22.89 20.36
C PRO A 148 9.15 23.67 20.08
N GLY A 149 9.83 23.36 18.97
CA GLY A 149 11.01 24.10 18.52
C GLY A 149 12.11 23.25 17.90
N SER A 150 12.19 21.97 18.24
CA SER A 150 13.09 21.02 17.57
C SER A 150 12.44 20.52 16.27
N ASP A 151 13.20 20.44 15.18
CA ASP A 151 12.72 19.98 13.86
C ASP A 151 13.80 19.20 13.11
N GLY A 152 13.40 18.46 12.07
CA GLY A 152 14.30 17.67 11.23
C GLY A 152 15.21 16.75 12.04
N GLU A 153 16.51 16.75 11.72
CA GLU A 153 17.50 15.92 12.43
C GLU A 153 17.60 16.26 13.93
N GLY A 154 17.41 17.53 14.30
CA GLY A 154 17.45 17.96 15.70
C GLY A 154 16.35 17.29 16.54
N LEU A 155 15.14 17.17 15.98
CA LEU A 155 14.02 16.46 16.61
C LEU A 155 14.28 14.95 16.70
N VAL A 156 14.81 14.35 15.62
CA VAL A 156 15.11 12.91 15.58
C VAL A 156 16.17 12.55 16.63
N ASN A 157 17.22 13.36 16.76
CA ASN A 157 18.26 13.15 17.76
C ASN A 157 17.75 13.35 19.19
N ALA A 158 16.85 14.31 19.41
CA ALA A 158 16.19 14.49 20.70
C ALA A 158 15.49 13.19 21.16
N ILE A 159 14.68 12.61 20.28
CA ILE A 159 13.88 11.41 20.58
C ILE A 159 14.74 10.15 20.73
N PHE A 160 15.57 9.85 19.72
CA PHE A 160 16.21 8.53 19.63
C PHE A 160 17.62 8.45 20.21
N ALA A 161 18.36 9.58 20.26
CA ALA A 161 19.72 9.60 20.79
C ALA A 161 19.76 10.09 22.24
N ARG A 162 18.99 11.13 22.56
CA ARG A 162 18.98 11.74 23.90
C ARG A 162 17.84 11.23 24.79
N GLY A 163 16.82 10.61 24.21
CA GLY A 163 15.64 10.16 24.96
C GLY A 163 14.87 11.31 25.59
N GLU A 164 14.90 12.49 24.96
CA GLU A 164 14.17 13.67 25.40
C GLU A 164 12.66 13.50 25.18
N GLY A 165 11.88 14.11 26.07
CA GLY A 165 10.43 14.15 25.99
C GLY A 165 9.73 13.40 27.12
N ASP A 166 8.41 13.56 27.19
CA ASP A 166 7.58 12.99 28.26
C ASP A 166 7.29 11.49 28.08
N ASN A 167 7.54 10.94 26.88
CA ASN A 167 7.44 9.51 26.59
C ASN A 167 8.75 8.99 25.97
N PRO A 168 9.78 8.70 26.78
CA PRO A 168 11.07 8.21 26.28
C PRO A 168 10.93 6.87 25.56
N VAL A 169 11.56 6.76 24.39
CA VAL A 169 11.51 5.55 23.54
C VAL A 169 12.11 4.35 24.26
N VAL A 170 11.33 3.27 24.37
CA VAL A 170 11.75 1.98 24.90
C VAL A 170 12.02 1.01 23.74
N LEU A 171 13.23 1.10 23.20
CA LEU A 171 13.76 0.23 22.15
C LEU A 171 15.21 -0.13 22.47
N SER A 172 15.72 -1.21 21.87
CA SER A 172 17.14 -1.53 21.92
C SER A 172 17.98 -0.43 21.28
N THR A 173 19.26 -0.31 21.68
CA THR A 173 20.18 0.69 21.12
C THR A 173 20.30 0.59 19.60
N ASP A 174 20.32 -0.63 19.07
CA ASP A 174 20.39 -0.87 17.62
C ASP A 174 19.13 -0.38 16.92
N ALA A 175 17.95 -0.66 17.47
CA ALA A 175 16.67 -0.20 16.91
C ALA A 175 16.55 1.33 16.97
N LYS A 176 16.95 1.96 18.09
CA LYS A 176 17.01 3.43 18.18
C LYS A 176 17.91 4.03 17.11
N THR A 177 19.08 3.43 16.90
CA THR A 177 20.04 3.86 15.87
C THR A 177 19.46 3.70 14.46
N ALA A 178 18.75 2.60 14.19
CA ALA A 178 18.12 2.35 12.91
C ALA A 178 17.03 3.40 12.58
N TYR A 179 16.09 3.64 13.50
CA TYR A 179 15.05 4.66 13.31
C TYR A 179 15.66 6.07 13.14
N ARG A 180 16.66 6.41 13.95
CA ARG A 180 17.37 7.68 13.85
C ARG A 180 18.00 7.86 12.47
N ASN A 181 18.73 6.86 11.98
CA ASN A 181 19.38 6.89 10.67
C ASN A 181 18.37 7.02 9.54
N LEU A 182 17.28 6.25 9.60
CA LEU A 182 16.22 6.27 8.61
C LEU A 182 15.55 7.66 8.53
N LEU A 183 15.11 8.20 9.66
CA LEU A 183 14.44 9.50 9.72
C LEU A 183 15.38 10.64 9.30
N ALA A 184 16.61 10.68 9.83
CA ALA A 184 17.60 11.70 9.47
C ALA A 184 17.94 11.65 7.97
N GLY A 185 18.15 10.43 7.43
CA GLY A 185 18.38 10.22 6.01
C GLY A 185 17.19 10.62 5.14
N PHE A 186 15.97 10.37 5.61
CA PHE A 186 14.74 10.76 4.91
C PHE A 186 14.57 12.28 4.83
N TYR A 187 14.76 13.00 5.96
CA TYR A 187 14.80 14.47 5.98
C TYR A 187 15.89 15.00 5.04
N ALA A 188 17.12 14.51 5.15
CA ALA A 188 18.25 15.00 4.36
C ALA A 188 18.05 14.77 2.86
N THR A 189 17.47 13.63 2.47
CA THR A 189 17.34 13.24 1.07
C THR A 189 16.27 14.03 0.34
N TYR A 190 15.11 14.29 0.95
CA TYR A 190 13.99 14.91 0.25
C TYR A 190 13.74 16.36 0.66
N ARG A 191 13.82 16.68 1.95
CA ARG A 191 13.57 18.04 2.44
C ARG A 191 14.70 19.00 2.06
N ASN A 192 15.95 18.60 2.30
CA ASN A 192 17.09 19.50 2.04
C ASN A 192 17.31 19.74 0.54
N ARG A 193 17.02 18.74 -0.31
CA ARG A 193 17.12 18.91 -1.78
C ARG A 193 16.14 19.94 -2.33
N LEU A 194 14.99 20.13 -1.69
CA LEU A 194 13.99 21.13 -2.09
C LEU A 194 14.31 22.57 -1.68
N ASN A 195 15.33 22.76 -0.84
CA ASN A 195 15.83 24.07 -0.43
C ASN A 195 16.95 24.57 -1.36
N HIS A 196 17.42 23.74 -2.30
CA HIS A 196 18.38 24.10 -3.34
C HIS A 196 17.62 24.17 -4.68
N ASP A 197 17.65 25.31 -5.36
CA ASP A 197 16.66 25.76 -6.37
C ASP A 197 16.51 24.91 -7.66
N ASP A 198 17.24 23.81 -7.81
CA ASP A 198 17.25 23.00 -9.05
C ASP A 198 16.50 21.66 -8.96
N PHE A 199 15.86 21.34 -7.83
CA PHE A 199 15.15 20.07 -7.68
C PHE A 199 13.66 20.17 -8.07
N GLN A 200 13.29 19.50 -9.16
CA GLN A 200 11.91 19.32 -9.61
C GLN A 200 11.47 17.87 -9.38
N PRO A 201 10.67 17.58 -8.33
CA PRO A 201 10.24 16.23 -8.04
C PRO A 201 9.24 15.70 -9.07
N THR A 202 9.32 14.41 -9.34
CA THR A 202 8.32 13.68 -10.12
C THR A 202 7.14 13.25 -9.25
N LEU A 203 6.00 12.90 -9.88
CA LEU A 203 4.86 12.29 -9.21
C LEU A 203 5.27 11.07 -8.36
N THR A 204 6.15 10.21 -8.89
CA THR A 204 6.65 9.02 -8.20
C THR A 204 7.40 9.38 -6.93
N GLN A 205 8.24 10.43 -6.97
CA GLN A 205 8.99 10.89 -5.79
C GLN A 205 8.06 11.49 -4.74
N ALA A 206 7.08 12.31 -5.14
CA ALA A 206 6.10 12.88 -4.22
C ALA A 206 5.24 11.79 -3.56
N LYS A 207 4.74 10.81 -4.33
CA LYS A 207 4.02 9.64 -3.79
C LYS A 207 4.89 8.86 -2.82
N GLY A 208 6.14 8.56 -3.20
CA GLY A 208 7.08 7.84 -2.33
C GLY A 208 7.32 8.54 -1.00
N VAL A 209 7.44 9.87 -0.99
CA VAL A 209 7.58 10.65 0.26
C VAL A 209 6.33 10.54 1.12
N VAL A 210 5.13 10.70 0.54
CA VAL A 210 3.87 10.64 1.30
C VAL A 210 3.66 9.25 1.89
N GLU A 211 3.87 8.19 1.12
CA GLU A 211 3.76 6.81 1.60
C GLU A 211 4.78 6.49 2.69
N MET A 212 6.04 6.90 2.51
CA MET A 212 7.07 6.73 3.53
C MET A 212 6.72 7.48 4.82
N THR A 213 6.23 8.72 4.69
CA THR A 213 5.80 9.53 5.83
C THR A 213 4.65 8.86 6.57
N ASN A 214 3.66 8.36 5.83
CA ASN A 214 2.52 7.65 6.39
C ASN A 214 2.93 6.36 7.13
N SER A 215 3.80 5.55 6.52
CA SER A 215 4.33 4.33 7.15
C SER A 215 5.09 4.66 8.43
N LEU A 216 5.95 5.68 8.40
CA LEU A 216 6.70 6.11 9.58
C LEU A 216 5.78 6.58 10.69
N ILE A 217 4.72 7.34 10.40
CA ILE A 217 3.75 7.77 11.42
C ILE A 217 3.16 6.56 12.13
N LYS A 218 2.68 5.56 11.37
CA LYS A 218 2.07 4.34 11.94
C LYS A 218 3.06 3.51 12.75
N ASP A 219 4.25 3.26 12.22
CA ASP A 219 5.30 2.51 12.95
C ASP A 219 5.67 3.20 14.27
N LEU A 220 5.70 4.54 14.27
CA LEU A 220 6.09 5.33 15.44
C LEU A 220 4.96 5.46 16.46
N GLU A 221 3.70 5.38 16.04
CA GLU A 221 2.55 5.22 16.93
C GLU A 221 2.67 3.92 17.73
N GLU A 222 2.96 2.80 17.07
CA GLU A 222 3.17 1.50 17.75
C GLU A 222 4.35 1.55 18.74
N VAL A 223 5.47 2.17 18.34
CA VAL A 223 6.64 2.35 19.23
C VAL A 223 6.29 3.23 20.43
N ALA A 224 5.53 4.31 20.22
CA ALA A 224 5.15 5.23 21.29
C ALA A 224 4.19 4.57 22.28
N GLU A 225 3.22 3.78 21.80
CA GLU A 225 2.31 2.99 22.63
C GLU A 225 3.05 1.96 23.47
N ALA A 226 3.97 1.19 22.86
CA ALA A 226 4.80 0.23 23.57
C ALA A 226 5.69 0.91 24.64
N SER A 227 6.24 2.08 24.31
CA SER A 227 7.05 2.87 25.24
C SER A 227 6.23 3.38 26.41
N ALA A 228 5.04 3.93 26.15
CA ALA A 228 4.13 4.42 27.18
C ALA A 228 3.68 3.28 28.12
N ALA A 229 3.32 2.12 27.57
CA ALA A 229 2.95 0.95 28.36
C ALA A 229 4.09 0.45 29.26
N HIS A 230 5.32 0.45 28.77
CA HIS A 230 6.49 0.08 29.56
C HIS A 230 6.82 1.11 30.66
N ASN A 231 6.67 2.40 30.38
CA ASN A 231 7.00 3.48 31.31
C ASN A 231 5.97 3.66 32.45
N LEU A 232 4.80 3.01 32.36
CA LEU A 232 3.77 2.99 33.41
C LEU A 232 3.99 1.87 34.46
N ILE A 233 4.95 0.97 34.23
CA ILE A 233 5.34 -0.14 35.12
C ILE A 233 6.52 0.29 35.98
#